data_AF-A0A6A3C2K6-F1
#
_entry.id   AF-A0A6A3C2K6-F1
#
_cell.length_a   1.000
_cell.length_b   1.000
_cell.length_c   1.000
_cell.angle_alpha   90.00
_cell.angle_beta   90.00
_cell.angle_gamma   90.00
#
_symmetry.space_group_name_H-M   'P 1'
#
loop_
_entity.id
_entity.type
_entity.pdbx_description
1 polymer ?
#
loop_
_entity_poly.entity_id
_entity_poly.type
_entity_poly.pdbx_seq_one_letter_code
_entity_poly.pdbx_strand_id
1 'polypeptide(L)'
;MSSKEKPTLGGTRIKTRKRNIAAPLDPAAFADVVVQIYLDNDGDLELVAKNVESSDLNFSRYGDTFFEVAFTGGRTQPGTIKPDEGERHPYSIIECEANREAILPSVIYENERKKLAIFTALAFSQKLSGLPPEAVFQPLLKDNLVGKGLVLPFITDFFKEYLVDNSLEDLISILKRGKMEDNLMEFFPSAKRSAEGFSEHFT
;
A
#
# COMPACT_ATOMS: atom_id res chain seq x y z
N MET A 1 39.72 39.31 56.91
CA MET A 1 39.76 38.60 55.61
C MET A 1 38.34 38.17 55.29
N SER A 2 37.74 38.72 54.21
CA SER A 2 36.34 38.47 53.84
C SER A 2 36.21 37.13 53.10
N SER A 3 35.39 36.22 53.61
CA SER A 3 35.13 34.91 52.99
C SER A 3 34.23 35.09 51.76
N LYS A 4 34.77 34.77 50.58
CA LYS A 4 34.03 34.72 49.32
C LYS A 4 33.09 33.50 49.33
N GLU A 5 31.79 33.74 49.47
CA GLU A 5 30.76 32.72 49.34
C GLU A 5 30.67 32.24 47.88
N LYS A 6 30.61 30.91 47.67
CA LYS A 6 30.55 30.31 46.33
C LYS A 6 29.11 30.41 45.77
N PRO A 7 28.92 30.60 44.46
CA PRO A 7 27.58 30.70 43.90
C PRO A 7 26.86 29.35 44.01
N THR A 8 25.65 29.37 44.55
CA THR A 8 24.75 28.21 44.60
C THR A 8 23.98 28.09 43.28
N LEU A 9 23.92 26.87 42.74
CA LEU A 9 23.17 26.52 41.55
C LEU A 9 21.67 26.63 41.85
N GLY A 10 21.10 27.82 41.62
CA GLY A 10 19.65 28.03 41.63
C GLY A 10 18.97 27.06 40.67
N GLY A 11 17.99 26.31 41.20
CA GLY A 11 17.37 25.16 40.55
C GLY A 11 16.87 25.43 39.14
N THR A 12 17.45 24.73 38.17
CA THR A 12 16.94 24.66 36.80
C THR A 12 15.56 24.02 36.82
N ARG A 13 14.51 24.82 36.61
CA ARG A 13 13.15 24.32 36.36
C ARG A 13 13.16 23.56 35.03
N ILE A 14 13.27 22.24 35.09
CA ILE A 14 13.17 21.37 33.91
C ILE A 14 11.71 21.44 33.41
N LYS A 15 11.47 22.18 32.32
CA LYS A 15 10.19 22.13 31.61
C LYS A 15 10.11 20.82 30.84
N THR A 16 9.27 19.89 31.30
CA THR A 16 8.92 18.69 30.55
C THR A 16 8.22 19.11 29.26
N ARG A 17 8.74 18.71 28.09
CA ARG A 17 8.09 18.97 26.80
C ARG A 17 6.70 18.32 26.78
N LYS A 18 5.68 19.06 26.31
CA LYS A 18 4.38 18.49 25.92
C LYS A 18 4.65 17.38 24.90
N ARG A 19 4.41 16.12 25.27
CA ARG A 19 4.41 15.04 24.30
C ARG A 19 3.25 15.28 23.34
N ASN A 20 3.53 15.32 22.05
CA ASN A 20 2.48 15.20 21.04
C ASN A 20 1.97 13.76 21.17
N ILE A 21 0.88 13.57 21.89
CA ILE A 21 0.23 12.27 21.98
C ILE A 21 -0.59 12.18 20.69
N ALA A 22 -0.12 11.37 19.74
CA ALA A 22 -0.95 10.98 18.62
C ALA A 22 -2.27 10.44 19.19
N ALA A 23 -3.41 10.80 18.59
CA ALA A 23 -4.70 10.26 19.01
C ALA A 23 -4.60 8.73 19.15
N PRO A 24 -5.28 8.10 20.11
CA PRO A 24 -5.32 6.64 20.18
C PRO A 24 -5.78 6.04 18.84
N LEU A 25 -5.20 4.90 18.47
CA LEU A 25 -5.66 4.13 17.31
C LEU A 25 -6.93 3.38 17.70
N ASP A 26 -7.91 3.38 16.80
CA ASP A 26 -9.15 2.61 16.96
C ASP A 26 -9.41 1.76 15.70
N PRO A 27 -8.66 0.65 15.53
CA PRO A 27 -8.86 -0.24 14.40
C PRO A 27 -10.17 -1.05 14.50
N ALA A 28 -10.79 -1.13 15.69
CA ALA A 28 -12.07 -1.84 15.86
C ALA A 28 -13.17 -1.08 15.12
N ALA A 29 -13.37 0.20 15.49
CA ALA A 29 -14.40 1.02 14.86
C ALA A 29 -14.19 1.17 13.35
N PHE A 30 -12.94 1.24 12.89
CA PHE A 30 -12.64 1.25 11.46
C PHE A 30 -13.07 -0.06 10.79
N ALA A 31 -12.71 -1.21 11.36
CA ALA A 31 -13.06 -2.52 10.82
C ALA A 31 -14.58 -2.72 10.78
N ASP A 32 -15.30 -2.35 11.84
CA ASP A 32 -16.75 -2.47 11.92
C ASP A 32 -17.46 -1.73 10.78
N VAL A 33 -17.01 -0.51 10.46
CA VAL A 33 -17.56 0.26 9.33
C VAL A 33 -17.28 -0.43 8.00
N VAL A 34 -16.05 -0.94 7.78
CA VAL A 34 -15.70 -1.66 6.54
C VAL A 34 -16.52 -2.94 6.40
N VAL A 35 -16.64 -3.73 7.47
CA VAL A 35 -17.47 -4.94 7.51
C VAL A 35 -18.92 -4.60 7.16
N GLN A 36 -19.47 -3.55 7.75
CA GLN A 36 -20.84 -3.12 7.46
C GLN A 36 -21.02 -2.72 5.99
N ILE A 37 -20.04 -2.04 5.38
CA ILE A 37 -20.10 -1.72 3.95
C ILE A 37 -20.16 -3.00 3.10
N TYR A 38 -19.39 -4.04 3.43
CA TYR A 38 -19.48 -5.33 2.71
C TYR A 38 -20.86 -5.99 2.88
N LEU A 39 -21.41 -5.97 4.10
CA LEU A 39 -22.71 -6.57 4.40
C LEU A 39 -23.86 -5.82 3.72
N ASP A 40 -23.87 -4.48 3.77
CA ASP A 40 -24.91 -3.63 3.19
C ASP A 40 -25.01 -3.76 1.66
N ASN A 41 -23.92 -4.21 1.03
CA ASN A 41 -23.82 -4.33 -0.42
C ASN A 41 -23.75 -5.80 -0.88
N ASP A 42 -24.01 -6.77 0.01
CA ASP A 42 -24.02 -8.21 -0.29
C ASP A 42 -22.73 -8.68 -1.00
N GLY A 43 -21.60 -8.05 -0.68
CA GLY A 43 -20.32 -8.34 -1.31
C GLY A 43 -20.20 -7.91 -2.78
N ASP A 44 -21.16 -7.17 -3.33
CA ASP A 44 -21.01 -6.50 -4.62
C ASP A 44 -19.87 -5.50 -4.52
N LEU A 45 -18.71 -5.91 -5.01
CA LEU A 45 -17.50 -5.15 -4.82
C LEU A 45 -17.61 -3.75 -5.43
N GLU A 46 -18.47 -3.53 -6.44
CA GLU A 46 -18.54 -2.25 -7.15
C GLU A 46 -19.26 -1.22 -6.29
N LEU A 47 -20.31 -1.67 -5.64
CA LEU A 47 -21.02 -0.90 -4.63
C LEU A 47 -20.19 -0.75 -3.36
N VAL A 48 -19.45 -1.79 -2.93
CA VAL A 48 -18.52 -1.70 -1.80
C VAL A 48 -17.45 -0.66 -2.06
N ALA A 49 -16.75 -0.72 -3.21
CA ALA A 49 -15.70 0.23 -3.56
C ALA A 49 -16.23 1.67 -3.60
N LYS A 50 -17.40 1.88 -4.21
CA LYS A 50 -18.07 3.19 -4.24
C LYS A 50 -18.39 3.72 -2.84
N ASN A 51 -18.90 2.86 -1.96
CA ASN A 51 -19.27 3.25 -0.59
C ASN A 51 -18.03 3.51 0.28
N VAL A 52 -16.99 2.69 0.14
CA VAL A 52 -15.66 2.88 0.76
C VAL A 52 -15.06 4.22 0.32
N GLU A 53 -15.08 4.55 -0.98
CA GLU A 53 -14.59 5.83 -1.52
C GLU A 53 -15.38 7.04 -1.02
N SER A 54 -16.69 6.88 -0.81
CA SER A 54 -17.57 7.95 -0.32
C SER A 54 -17.53 8.16 1.20
N SER A 55 -16.84 7.28 1.93
CA SER A 55 -16.79 7.30 3.39
C SER A 55 -15.69 8.23 3.93
N ASP A 56 -15.85 8.69 5.17
CA ASP A 56 -14.83 9.48 5.89
C ASP A 56 -13.72 8.61 6.52
N LEU A 57 -13.54 7.37 6.03
CA LEU A 57 -12.57 6.42 6.54
C LEU A 57 -11.13 6.89 6.29
N ASN A 58 -10.29 6.82 7.32
CA ASN A 58 -8.89 7.25 7.24
C ASN A 58 -7.96 6.11 6.82
N PHE A 59 -7.87 5.85 5.52
CA PHE A 59 -7.02 4.78 4.96
C PHE A 59 -5.52 5.01 5.19
N SER A 60 -5.06 6.26 5.30
CA SER A 60 -3.65 6.55 5.64
C SER A 60 -3.27 6.04 7.03
N ARG A 61 -4.25 5.89 7.93
CA ARG A 61 -4.04 5.46 9.32
C ARG A 61 -4.38 4.00 9.55
N TYR A 62 -5.34 3.47 8.80
CA TYR A 62 -5.92 2.14 9.01
C TYR A 62 -5.86 1.25 7.77
N GLY A 63 -4.96 1.55 6.83
CA GLY A 63 -4.76 0.74 5.61
C GLY A 63 -4.52 -0.73 5.92
N ASP A 64 -3.70 -1.04 6.93
CA ASP A 64 -3.45 -2.43 7.35
C ASP A 64 -4.73 -3.11 7.84
N THR A 65 -5.56 -2.42 8.62
CA THR A 65 -6.87 -2.92 9.09
C THR A 65 -7.85 -3.10 7.94
N PHE A 66 -7.86 -2.21 6.96
CA PHE A 66 -8.67 -2.35 5.75
C PHE A 66 -8.31 -3.64 4.99
N PHE A 67 -7.03 -3.88 4.76
CA PHE A 67 -6.59 -5.09 4.08
C PHE A 67 -6.90 -6.34 4.91
N GLU A 68 -6.69 -6.31 6.22
CA GLU A 68 -7.05 -7.43 7.09
C GLU A 68 -8.54 -7.82 6.98
N VAL A 69 -9.43 -6.82 6.96
CA VAL A 69 -10.87 -7.02 6.75
C VAL A 69 -11.15 -7.55 5.35
N ALA A 70 -10.60 -6.94 4.29
CA ALA A 70 -10.83 -7.40 2.91
C ALA A 70 -10.36 -8.85 2.69
N PHE A 71 -9.22 -9.24 3.27
CA PHE A 71 -8.65 -10.56 3.09
C PHE A 71 -9.37 -11.64 3.90
N THR A 72 -9.71 -11.35 5.16
CA THR A 72 -10.18 -12.37 6.09
C THR A 72 -11.66 -12.22 6.46
N GLY A 73 -12.29 -11.10 6.14
CA GLY A 73 -13.68 -10.79 6.46
C GLY A 73 -13.86 -9.95 7.72
N GLY A 74 -12.79 -9.72 8.51
CA GLY A 74 -12.82 -8.97 9.76
C GLY A 74 -11.42 -8.95 10.42
N ARG A 75 -11.31 -8.52 11.68
CA ARG A 75 -10.00 -8.49 12.37
C ARG A 75 -9.58 -9.86 12.90
N THR A 76 -8.28 -10.10 12.98
CA THR A 76 -7.65 -11.32 13.50
C THR A 76 -6.87 -11.05 14.79
N GLN A 77 -6.73 -12.09 15.62
CA GLN A 77 -5.91 -11.99 16.82
C GLN A 77 -4.42 -11.88 16.43
N PRO A 78 -3.64 -11.00 17.08
CA PRO A 78 -2.24 -10.78 16.74
C PRO A 78 -1.41 -12.07 16.64
N GLY A 79 -0.74 -12.24 15.50
CA GLY A 79 0.13 -13.40 15.24
C GLY A 79 -0.61 -14.70 14.90
N THR A 80 -1.91 -14.64 14.64
CA THR A 80 -2.73 -15.81 14.27
C THR A 80 -3.69 -15.45 13.13
N ILE A 81 -4.36 -16.47 12.58
CA ILE A 81 -5.49 -16.28 11.64
C ILE A 81 -6.85 -16.38 12.34
N LYS A 82 -6.87 -16.50 13.67
CA LYS A 82 -8.12 -16.66 14.41
C LYS A 82 -8.89 -15.34 14.41
N PRO A 83 -10.23 -15.39 14.29
CA PRO A 83 -11.06 -14.21 14.48
C PRO A 83 -10.79 -13.51 15.81
N ASP A 84 -10.68 -12.19 15.75
CA ASP A 84 -10.77 -11.31 16.91
C ASP A 84 -12.23 -10.96 17.21
N GLU A 85 -12.50 -10.14 18.23
CA GLU A 85 -13.85 -9.63 18.50
C GLU A 85 -14.40 -8.82 17.30
N GLY A 86 -15.68 -9.06 16.98
CA GLY A 86 -16.41 -8.38 15.90
C GLY A 86 -17.11 -9.34 14.93
N GLU A 87 -17.98 -8.80 14.08
CA GLU A 87 -18.59 -9.55 12.98
C GLU A 87 -17.60 -9.75 11.82
N ARG A 88 -17.83 -10.78 11.00
CA ARG A 88 -17.10 -11.03 9.76
C ARG A 88 -18.04 -11.04 8.58
N HIS A 89 -17.66 -10.36 7.50
CA HIS A 89 -18.35 -10.51 6.23
C HIS A 89 -17.88 -11.79 5.49
N PRO A 90 -18.76 -12.50 4.79
CA PRO A 90 -18.42 -13.75 4.11
C PRO A 90 -17.65 -13.52 2.79
N TYR A 91 -17.68 -12.32 2.23
CA TYR A 91 -17.12 -11.98 0.90
C TYR A 91 -15.61 -11.71 0.92
N SER A 92 -14.89 -12.33 1.85
CA SER A 92 -13.45 -12.11 1.99
C SER A 92 -12.66 -12.83 0.91
N ILE A 93 -11.46 -12.32 0.58
CA ILE A 93 -10.62 -12.91 -0.46
C ILE A 93 -10.23 -14.36 -0.13
N ILE A 94 -10.04 -14.70 1.15
CA ILE A 94 -9.67 -16.06 1.57
C ILE A 94 -10.85 -17.04 1.48
N GLU A 95 -12.07 -16.57 1.73
CA GLU A 95 -13.28 -17.39 1.65
C GLU A 95 -13.87 -17.45 0.23
N CYS A 96 -13.32 -16.66 -0.70
CA CYS A 96 -13.70 -16.66 -2.11
C CYS A 96 -13.32 -17.99 -2.80
N GLU A 97 -14.17 -18.46 -3.72
CA GLU A 97 -13.86 -19.65 -4.51
C GLU A 97 -12.58 -19.46 -5.33
N ALA A 98 -11.72 -20.48 -5.34
CA ALA A 98 -10.44 -20.46 -6.05
C ALA A 98 -10.60 -20.64 -7.58
N ASN A 99 -11.51 -19.89 -8.19
CA ASN A 99 -11.74 -19.86 -9.62
C ASN A 99 -11.60 -18.43 -10.15
N ARG A 100 -11.28 -18.33 -11.45
CA ARG A 100 -10.99 -17.05 -12.10
C ARG A 100 -12.16 -16.07 -11.95
N GLU A 101 -13.38 -16.53 -12.16
CA GLU A 101 -14.58 -15.70 -12.19
C GLU A 101 -14.93 -15.12 -10.82
N ALA A 102 -14.66 -15.85 -9.74
CA ALA A 102 -14.88 -15.40 -8.36
C ALA A 102 -13.77 -14.45 -7.86
N ILE A 103 -12.52 -14.66 -8.29
CA ILE A 103 -11.38 -13.79 -7.93
C ILE A 103 -11.38 -12.49 -8.76
N LEU A 104 -11.88 -12.54 -10.00
CA LEU A 104 -11.84 -11.41 -10.93
C LEU A 104 -12.48 -10.13 -10.35
N PRO A 105 -13.67 -10.15 -9.73
CA PRO A 105 -14.23 -8.97 -9.08
C PRO A 105 -13.31 -8.35 -8.02
N SER A 106 -12.61 -9.15 -7.20
CA SER A 106 -11.62 -8.67 -6.22
C SER A 106 -10.35 -8.09 -6.85
N VAL A 107 -10.16 -8.32 -8.15
CA VAL A 107 -8.99 -7.92 -8.94
C VAL A 107 -9.35 -6.84 -9.98
N ILE A 108 -10.63 -6.63 -10.29
CA ILE A 108 -11.15 -5.71 -11.30
C ILE A 108 -11.88 -4.54 -10.62
N TYR A 109 -11.12 -3.53 -10.22
CA TYR A 109 -11.59 -2.14 -10.28
C TYR A 109 -10.79 -1.41 -11.35
N GLU A 110 -11.49 -0.87 -12.33
CA GLU A 110 -10.91 -0.25 -13.53
C GLU A 110 -10.15 1.06 -13.23
N ASN A 111 -10.21 1.54 -11.98
CA ASN A 111 -9.41 2.65 -11.44
C ASN A 111 -8.28 2.19 -10.49
N GLU A 112 -8.13 0.89 -10.23
CA GLU A 112 -7.19 0.35 -9.26
C GLU A 112 -5.81 0.05 -9.81
N ARG A 113 -5.62 -0.07 -11.13
CA ARG A 113 -4.25 -0.21 -11.67
C ARG A 113 -3.35 0.94 -11.20
N LYS A 114 -3.90 2.16 -11.08
CA LYS A 114 -3.18 3.31 -10.52
C LYS A 114 -3.07 3.24 -8.99
N LYS A 115 -4.14 2.89 -8.26
CA LYS A 115 -4.08 2.74 -6.79
C LYS A 115 -3.13 1.62 -6.34
N LEU A 116 -3.11 0.49 -7.03
CA LEU A 116 -2.20 -0.62 -6.81
C LEU A 116 -0.76 -0.20 -7.11
N ALA A 117 -0.54 0.56 -8.19
CA ALA A 117 0.79 1.11 -8.48
C ALA A 117 1.27 2.05 -7.37
N ILE A 118 0.39 2.96 -6.90
CA ILE A 118 0.65 3.87 -5.79
C ILE A 118 0.94 3.11 -4.49
N PHE A 119 0.06 2.19 -4.11
CA PHE A 119 0.23 1.35 -2.93
C PHE A 119 1.55 0.58 -2.97
N THR A 120 1.85 -0.06 -4.10
CA THR A 120 3.09 -0.82 -4.28
C THR A 120 4.32 0.09 -4.15
N ALA A 121 4.26 1.30 -4.71
CA ALA A 121 5.33 2.30 -4.60
C ALA A 121 5.55 2.74 -3.15
N LEU A 122 4.47 3.09 -2.44
CA LEU A 122 4.52 3.49 -1.02
C LEU A 122 5.03 2.35 -0.13
N ALA A 123 4.56 1.12 -0.36
CA ALA A 123 4.97 -0.06 0.40
C ALA A 123 6.48 -0.32 0.28
N PHE A 124 7.06 -0.11 -0.91
CA PHE A 124 8.49 -0.23 -1.11
C PHE A 124 9.28 0.96 -0.55
N SER A 125 8.79 2.19 -0.76
CA SER A 125 9.43 3.41 -0.25
C SER A 125 9.55 3.39 1.27
N GLN A 126 8.44 3.05 1.94
CA GLN A 126 8.35 2.99 3.39
C GLN A 126 8.90 1.68 3.96
N LYS A 127 9.38 0.75 3.11
CA LYS A 127 9.94 -0.56 3.46
C LYS A 127 8.99 -1.43 4.31
N LEU A 128 7.69 -1.30 4.09
CA LEU A 128 6.64 -1.93 4.90
C LEU A 128 6.40 -3.40 4.53
N SER A 129 6.57 -3.76 3.26
CA SER A 129 6.08 -5.06 2.75
C SER A 129 6.97 -6.24 3.09
N GLY A 130 8.27 -6.04 3.33
CA GLY A 130 9.26 -7.12 3.37
C GLY A 130 9.33 -7.96 2.08
N LEU A 131 8.56 -7.58 1.05
CA LEU A 131 8.39 -8.32 -0.19
C LEU A 131 9.64 -8.15 -1.06
N PRO A 132 10.20 -9.23 -1.61
CA PRO A 132 11.31 -9.12 -2.56
C PRO A 132 10.83 -8.38 -3.83
N PRO A 133 11.51 -7.31 -4.29
CA PRO A 133 11.10 -6.56 -5.49
C PRO A 133 10.90 -7.43 -6.73
N GLU A 134 11.69 -8.50 -6.89
CA GLU A 134 11.59 -9.43 -8.00
C GLU A 134 10.27 -10.20 -8.02
N ALA A 135 9.66 -10.43 -6.85
CA ALA A 135 8.35 -11.08 -6.76
C ALA A 135 7.22 -10.20 -7.31
N VAL A 136 7.44 -8.88 -7.44
CA VAL A 136 6.51 -7.94 -8.06
C VAL A 136 6.86 -7.72 -9.52
N PHE A 137 8.13 -7.42 -9.83
CA PHE A 137 8.50 -6.98 -11.17
C PHE A 137 8.60 -8.12 -12.19
N GLN A 138 9.10 -9.31 -11.80
CA GLN A 138 9.25 -10.43 -12.75
C GLN A 138 7.91 -10.92 -13.31
N PRO A 139 6.84 -11.09 -12.51
CA PRO A 139 5.54 -11.50 -13.04
C PRO A 139 4.94 -10.51 -14.04
N LEU A 140 5.30 -9.22 -13.97
CA LEU A 140 4.82 -8.21 -14.92
C LEU A 140 5.36 -8.43 -16.33
N LEU A 141 6.51 -9.11 -16.49
CA LEU A 141 7.14 -9.34 -17.80
C LEU A 141 6.48 -10.46 -18.62
N LYS A 142 5.43 -11.12 -18.11
CA LYS A 142 4.72 -12.16 -18.86
C LYS A 142 4.15 -11.60 -20.16
N ASP A 143 4.43 -12.29 -21.28
CA ASP A 143 4.08 -11.84 -22.64
C ASP A 143 2.61 -11.46 -22.81
N ASN A 144 1.69 -12.16 -22.16
CA ASN A 144 0.26 -11.88 -22.24
C ASN A 144 -0.13 -10.58 -21.53
N LEU A 145 0.62 -10.14 -20.52
CA LEU A 145 0.38 -8.88 -19.79
C LEU A 145 1.00 -7.71 -20.54
N VAL A 146 2.25 -7.89 -20.99
CA VAL A 146 3.00 -6.90 -21.75
C VAL A 146 2.35 -6.67 -23.13
N GLY A 147 2.01 -7.73 -23.84
CA GLY A 147 1.39 -7.68 -25.17
C GLY A 147 0.02 -7.02 -25.17
N LYS A 148 -0.73 -7.12 -24.07
CA LYS A 148 -2.01 -6.40 -23.87
C LYS A 148 -1.84 -4.94 -23.44
N GLY A 149 -0.61 -4.49 -23.19
CA GLY A 149 -0.33 -3.11 -22.79
C GLY A 149 -0.75 -2.76 -21.36
N LEU A 150 -1.01 -3.76 -20.50
CA LEU A 150 -1.46 -3.53 -19.12
C LEU A 150 -0.33 -3.12 -18.17
N VAL A 151 0.89 -3.55 -18.49
CA VAL A 151 2.08 -3.41 -17.65
C VAL A 151 2.65 -2.01 -17.71
N LEU A 152 2.73 -1.43 -18.91
CA LEU A 152 3.36 -0.13 -19.13
C LEU A 152 2.66 1.02 -18.37
N PRO A 153 1.32 1.14 -18.35
CA PRO A 153 0.64 2.14 -17.54
C PRO A 153 0.83 1.93 -16.03
N PHE A 154 0.88 0.68 -15.56
CA PHE A 154 1.10 0.36 -14.15
C PHE A 154 2.49 0.79 -13.69
N ILE A 155 3.54 0.40 -14.42
CA ILE A 155 4.91 0.70 -14.01
C ILE A 155 5.20 2.20 -14.08
N THR A 156 4.54 2.91 -15.00
CA THR A 156 4.64 4.37 -15.12
C THR A 156 4.07 5.06 -13.89
N ASP A 157 2.87 4.65 -13.43
CA ASP A 157 2.27 5.21 -12.21
C ASP A 157 3.10 4.86 -10.97
N PHE A 158 3.64 3.64 -10.93
CA PHE A 158 4.54 3.20 -9.85
C PHE A 158 5.79 4.08 -9.76
N PHE A 159 6.47 4.33 -10.89
CA PHE A 159 7.66 5.19 -10.92
C PHE A 159 7.34 6.62 -10.52
N LYS A 160 6.25 7.18 -11.03
CA LYS A 160 5.81 8.54 -10.68
C LYS A 160 5.59 8.67 -9.19
N GLU A 161 4.86 7.74 -8.58
CA GLU A 161 4.59 7.77 -7.15
C GLU A 161 5.85 7.53 -6.32
N TYR A 162 6.67 6.54 -6.69
CA TYR A 162 7.89 6.22 -5.95
C TYR A 162 8.87 7.41 -5.95
N LEU A 163 8.95 8.17 -7.04
CA LEU A 163 9.84 9.33 -7.15
C LEU A 163 9.33 10.59 -6.43
N VAL A 164 8.13 10.57 -5.83
CA VAL A 164 7.65 11.68 -5.00
C VAL A 164 8.52 11.83 -3.75
N ASP A 165 8.83 10.71 -3.09
CA ASP A 165 9.55 10.70 -1.79
C ASP A 165 10.96 10.08 -1.87
N ASN A 166 11.34 9.48 -3.00
CA ASN A 166 12.61 8.74 -3.14
C ASN A 166 13.44 9.27 -4.32
N SER A 167 14.75 9.11 -4.24
CA SER A 167 15.66 9.52 -5.30
C SER A 167 15.64 8.56 -6.50
N LEU A 168 16.13 9.02 -7.65
CA LEU A 168 16.35 8.14 -8.80
C LEU A 168 17.35 7.02 -8.47
N GLU A 169 18.35 7.27 -7.62
CA GLU A 169 19.31 6.24 -7.19
C GLU A 169 18.61 5.13 -6.38
N ASP A 170 17.65 5.48 -5.53
CA ASP A 170 16.83 4.51 -4.79
C ASP A 170 15.95 3.68 -5.72
N LEU A 171 15.37 4.33 -6.74
CA LEU A 171 14.57 3.63 -7.76
C LEU A 171 15.44 2.65 -8.57
N ILE A 172 16.65 3.05 -8.96
CA ILE A 172 17.60 2.17 -9.65
C ILE A 172 17.97 0.99 -8.73
N SER A 173 18.19 1.23 -7.44
CA SER A 173 18.51 0.18 -6.47
C SER A 173 17.40 -0.86 -6.33
N ILE A 174 16.13 -0.44 -6.27
CA ILE A 174 15.01 -1.37 -6.18
C ILE A 174 14.78 -2.14 -7.49
N LEU A 175 14.99 -1.50 -8.65
CA LEU A 175 14.93 -2.16 -9.95
C LEU A 175 16.04 -3.21 -10.10
N LYS A 176 17.26 -2.92 -9.64
CA LYS A 176 18.37 -3.90 -9.59
C LYS A 176 18.02 -5.11 -8.73
N ARG A 177 17.51 -4.88 -7.52
CA ARG A 177 17.01 -5.95 -6.63
C ARG A 177 15.87 -6.74 -7.29
N GLY A 178 15.04 -6.06 -8.07
CA GLY A 178 13.99 -6.64 -8.91
C GLY A 178 14.46 -7.41 -10.13
N LYS A 179 15.76 -7.42 -10.42
CA LYS A 179 16.37 -7.97 -11.65
C LYS A 179 15.84 -7.31 -12.93
N MET A 180 15.62 -6.00 -12.86
CA MET A 180 15.09 -5.17 -13.95
C MET A 180 16.15 -4.33 -14.68
N GLU A 181 17.43 -4.40 -14.27
CA GLU A 181 18.49 -3.53 -14.80
C GLU A 181 18.68 -3.65 -16.32
N ASP A 182 18.66 -4.88 -16.84
CA ASP A 182 18.76 -5.16 -18.27
C ASP A 182 17.40 -5.34 -18.95
N ASN A 183 16.32 -5.45 -18.16
CA ASN A 183 14.98 -5.83 -18.62
C ASN A 183 13.99 -4.67 -18.63
N LEU A 184 14.42 -3.43 -18.39
CA LEU A 184 13.52 -2.27 -18.31
C LEU A 184 12.68 -2.08 -19.59
N MET A 185 13.27 -2.37 -20.75
CA MET A 185 12.58 -2.32 -22.04
C MET A 185 11.50 -3.39 -22.18
N GLU A 186 11.55 -4.46 -21.39
CA GLU A 186 10.60 -5.57 -21.49
C GLU A 186 9.21 -5.23 -20.96
N PHE A 187 9.07 -4.17 -20.15
CA PHE A 187 7.77 -3.62 -19.74
C PHE A 187 6.97 -3.07 -20.93
N PHE A 188 7.64 -2.71 -22.02
CA PHE A 188 7.01 -2.18 -23.22
C PHE A 188 6.50 -3.32 -24.11
N PRO A 189 5.33 -3.15 -24.77
CA PRO A 189 4.92 -4.02 -25.86
C PRO A 189 6.04 -4.14 -26.89
N SER A 190 6.23 -5.31 -27.49
CA SER A 190 7.33 -5.59 -28.43
C SER A 190 7.48 -4.55 -29.54
N ALA A 191 6.35 -4.03 -30.06
CA ALA A 191 6.31 -3.00 -31.09
C ALA A 191 6.89 -1.63 -30.66
N LYS A 192 7.05 -1.38 -29.35
CA LYS A 192 7.51 -0.11 -28.78
C LYS A 192 8.88 -0.21 -28.09
N ARG A 193 9.58 -1.34 -28.22
CA ARG A 193 10.90 -1.56 -27.59
C ARG A 193 12.02 -0.91 -28.40
N SER A 194 12.06 0.42 -28.45
CA SER A 194 13.15 1.21 -29.03
C SER A 194 13.58 2.34 -28.09
N ALA A 195 14.80 2.86 -28.26
CA ALA A 195 15.29 3.97 -27.44
C ALA A 195 14.42 5.22 -27.61
N GLU A 196 13.95 5.47 -28.83
CA GLU A 196 13.03 6.55 -29.17
C GLU A 196 11.67 6.36 -28.48
N GLY A 197 11.07 5.16 -28.58
CA GLY A 197 9.78 4.87 -27.97
C GLY A 197 9.80 4.89 -26.44
N PHE A 198 10.95 4.55 -25.84
CA PHE A 198 11.17 4.70 -24.41
C PHE A 198 11.23 6.18 -24.01
N SER A 199 12.04 6.99 -24.73
CA SER A 199 12.19 8.42 -24.46
C SER A 199 10.85 9.15 -24.59
N GLU A 200 10.08 8.90 -25.65
CA GLU A 200 8.78 9.52 -25.89
C GLU A 200 7.76 9.23 -24.78
N HIS A 201 7.83 8.06 -24.15
CA HIS A 201 6.87 7.66 -23.12
C HIS A 201 7.09 8.34 -21.75
N PHE A 202 8.34 8.70 -21.43
CA PHE A 202 8.73 9.29 -20.14
C PHE A 202 9.12 10.78 -20.21
N THR A 203 9.07 11.40 -21.38
CA THR A 203 9.21 12.86 -21.57
C THR A 203 7.88 13.56 -21.30
#